data_AF-A0A8C4ZEL2-F1
#
_entry.id   AF-A0A8C4ZEL2-F1
#
_cell.length_a   1.000
_cell.length_b   1.000
_cell.length_c   1.000
_cell.angle_alpha   90.00
_cell.angle_beta   90.00
_cell.angle_gamma   90.00
#
_symmetry.space_group_name_H-M   'P 1'
#
loop_
_entity.id
_entity.type
_entity.pdbx_description
1 polymer ?
#
loop_
_entity_poly.entity_id
_entity_poly.type
_entity_poly.pdbx_seq_one_letter_code
_entity_poly.pdbx_strand_id
1 'polypeptide(L)'
;RGDTGLMYCSEYWSEFKHCKSLRNRFQHYYAHGTSPSCQQWKEDYDMCTTWEKCKDQGAKEALRSSERSRLAEQKKFTPVWELRRVPPKDWHMPLNHERPQDS
;
A
#
# COMPACT_ATOMS: atom_id res chain seq x y z
N ARG A 1 -1.66 -16.00 2.85
CA ARG A 1 -0.76 -15.70 3.99
C ARG A 1 -0.30 -17.02 4.59
N GLY A 2 0.99 -17.35 4.53
CA GLY A 2 1.52 -18.63 5.01
C GLY A 2 1.72 -18.69 6.53
N ASP A 3 2.05 -19.88 7.04
CA ASP A 3 2.07 -20.26 8.47
C ASP A 3 3.01 -19.44 9.37
N THR A 4 3.86 -18.57 8.81
CA THR A 4 4.83 -17.74 9.56
C THR A 4 4.56 -16.23 9.49
N GLY A 5 3.39 -15.84 8.97
CA GLY A 5 3.05 -14.44 8.71
C GLY A 5 3.73 -13.86 7.47
N LEU A 6 4.44 -14.68 6.71
CA LEU A 6 5.07 -14.35 5.43
C LEU A 6 4.17 -14.80 4.26
N MET A 7 4.25 -14.07 3.15
CA MET A 7 3.58 -14.43 1.89
C MET A 7 4.31 -15.57 1.17
N TYR A 8 3.64 -16.26 0.26
CA TYR A 8 4.28 -17.28 -0.58
C TYR A 8 5.18 -16.60 -1.63
N CYS A 9 6.26 -17.26 -2.07
CA CYS A 9 7.14 -16.67 -3.09
C CYS A 9 6.41 -16.35 -4.41
N SER A 10 5.37 -17.11 -4.76
CA SER A 10 4.51 -16.81 -5.93
C SER A 10 3.77 -15.48 -5.80
N GLU A 11 3.37 -15.08 -4.59
CA GLU A 11 2.69 -13.82 -4.35
C GLU A 11 3.67 -12.64 -4.54
N TYR A 12 4.89 -12.71 -3.97
CA TYR A 12 5.92 -11.69 -4.21
C TYR A 12 6.26 -11.51 -5.70
N TRP A 13 6.32 -12.62 -6.44
CA TRP A 13 6.54 -12.57 -7.88
C TRP A 13 5.38 -11.90 -8.64
N SER A 14 4.15 -12.18 -8.22
CA SER A 14 2.95 -11.54 -8.78
C SER A 14 2.97 -10.03 -8.50
N GLU A 15 3.32 -9.62 -7.29
CA GLU A 15 3.44 -8.20 -6.91
C GLU A 15 4.54 -7.49 -7.70
N PHE A 16 5.70 -8.13 -7.89
CA PHE A 16 6.76 -7.58 -8.74
C PHE A 16 6.28 -7.35 -10.18
N LYS A 17 5.59 -8.33 -10.77
CA LYS A 17 4.98 -8.20 -12.10
C LYS A 17 3.94 -7.10 -12.15
N HIS A 18 3.09 -7.02 -11.13
CA HIS A 18 2.05 -6.00 -11.03
C HIS A 18 2.66 -4.61 -10.94
N CYS A 19 3.68 -4.41 -10.09
CA CYS A 19 4.40 -3.16 -9.94
C CYS A 19 4.96 -2.68 -11.29
N LYS A 20 5.54 -3.59 -12.08
CA LYS A 20 6.11 -3.28 -13.40
C LYS A 20 5.08 -3.10 -14.51
N SER A 21 3.81 -3.42 -14.27
CA SER A 21 2.77 -3.30 -15.28
C SER A 21 2.59 -1.84 -15.73
N LEU A 22 2.35 -1.65 -17.03
CA LEU A 22 2.14 -0.31 -17.60
C LEU A 22 0.97 0.42 -16.93
N ARG A 23 -0.11 -0.30 -16.63
CA ARG A 23 -1.27 0.24 -15.93
C ARG A 23 -0.90 0.78 -14.56
N ASN A 24 -0.18 0.00 -13.75
CA ASN A 24 0.24 0.44 -12.43
C ASN A 24 1.16 1.67 -12.53
N ARG A 25 2.14 1.65 -13.45
CA ARG A 25 3.03 2.80 -13.67
C ARG A 25 2.28 4.07 -14.05
N PHE A 26 1.30 3.95 -14.96
CA PHE A 26 0.46 5.08 -15.36
C PHE A 26 -0.35 5.63 -14.19
N GLN A 27 -1.01 4.76 -13.41
CA GLN A 27 -1.78 5.15 -12.24
C GLN A 27 -0.91 5.83 -11.18
N HIS A 28 0.26 5.27 -10.92
CA HIS A 28 1.21 5.79 -9.94
C HIS A 28 1.79 7.15 -10.37
N TYR A 29 2.08 7.31 -11.66
CA TYR A 29 2.50 8.59 -12.22
C TYR A 29 1.38 9.64 -12.14
N TYR A 30 0.13 9.25 -12.42
CA TYR A 30 -1.01 10.15 -12.30
C TYR A 30 -1.23 10.61 -10.84
N ALA A 31 -1.10 9.71 -9.87
CA ALA A 31 -1.32 10.02 -8.45
C ALA A 31 -0.14 10.76 -7.80
N HIS A 32 1.11 10.44 -8.17
CA HIS A 32 2.31 10.90 -7.45
C HIS A 32 3.35 11.61 -8.33
N GLY A 33 3.13 11.73 -9.64
CA GLY A 33 4.08 12.34 -10.59
C GLY A 33 5.37 11.54 -10.81
N THR A 34 5.48 10.33 -10.26
CA THR A 34 6.70 9.53 -10.25
C THR A 34 6.43 8.08 -10.62
N SER A 35 7.44 7.41 -11.19
CA SER A 35 7.38 5.96 -11.42
C SER A 35 7.71 5.21 -10.12
N PRO A 36 6.96 4.15 -9.76
CA PRO A 36 7.24 3.38 -8.56
C PRO A 36 8.56 2.61 -8.70
N SER A 37 9.31 2.50 -7.60
CA SER A 37 10.46 1.59 -7.51
C SER A 37 9.95 0.17 -7.25
N CYS A 38 10.14 -0.72 -8.22
CA CYS A 38 9.76 -2.14 -8.09
C CYS A 38 10.90 -3.03 -7.55
N GLN A 39 12.01 -2.44 -7.14
CA GLN A 39 13.19 -3.18 -6.72
C GLN A 39 12.94 -3.98 -5.44
N GLN A 40 12.23 -3.40 -4.47
CA GLN A 40 11.92 -4.07 -3.21
C GLN A 40 11.18 -5.40 -3.43
N TRP A 41 10.19 -5.43 -4.31
CA TRP A 41 9.45 -6.66 -4.65
C TRP A 41 10.33 -7.74 -5.28
N LYS A 42 11.36 -7.34 -6.04
CA LYS A 42 12.32 -8.27 -6.64
C LYS A 42 13.22 -8.87 -5.56
N GLU A 43 13.74 -8.03 -4.67
CA GLU A 43 14.59 -8.43 -3.55
C GLU A 43 13.82 -9.35 -2.59
N ASP A 44 12.58 -9.02 -2.26
CA ASP A 44 11.71 -9.84 -1.41
C ASP A 44 11.46 -11.22 -2.02
N TYR A 45 11.24 -11.30 -3.34
CA TYR A 45 11.13 -12.58 -4.03
C TYR A 45 12.44 -13.38 -3.98
N ASP A 46 13.58 -12.74 -4.21
CA ASP A 46 14.89 -13.40 -4.20
C ASP A 46 15.25 -13.89 -2.77
N MET A 47 14.93 -13.11 -1.73
CA MET A 47 15.05 -13.52 -0.32
C MET A 47 14.11 -14.67 0.03
N CYS A 48 12.85 -14.62 -0.44
CA CYS A 48 11.86 -15.68 -0.23
C CYS A 48 12.35 -17.00 -0.83
N THR A 49 12.80 -16.99 -2.09
CA THR A 49 13.30 -18.20 -2.76
C THR A 49 14.57 -18.75 -2.11
N THR A 50 15.45 -17.87 -1.61
CA THR A 50 16.66 -18.27 -0.87
C THR A 50 16.29 -18.93 0.46
N TRP A 51 15.32 -18.37 1.20
CA TRP A 51 14.80 -18.98 2.41
C TRP A 51 14.15 -20.34 2.14
N GLU A 52 13.34 -20.48 1.09
CA GLU A 52 12.68 -21.76 0.78
C GLU A 52 13.68 -22.87 0.47
N LYS A 53 14.72 -22.56 -0.33
CA LYS A 53 15.74 -23.50 -0.79
C LYS A 53 16.80 -23.82 0.26
N CYS A 54 17.38 -22.79 0.87
CA CYS A 54 18.56 -22.92 1.73
C CYS A 54 18.22 -22.87 3.22
N LYS A 55 16.97 -22.55 3.59
CA LYS A 55 16.58 -22.25 4.98
C LYS A 55 17.49 -21.19 5.63
N ASP A 56 17.92 -20.21 4.83
CA ASP A 56 18.77 -19.12 5.27
C ASP A 56 18.03 -18.15 6.19
N GLN A 57 18.42 -18.13 7.46
CA GLN A 57 17.77 -17.33 8.48
C GLN A 57 17.93 -15.81 8.25
N GLY A 58 19.05 -15.37 7.66
CA GLY A 58 19.26 -13.96 7.30
C GLY A 58 18.29 -13.51 6.19
N ALA A 59 18.07 -14.35 5.18
CA ALA A 59 17.07 -14.08 4.14
C ALA A 59 15.65 -13.98 4.72
N LYS A 60 15.31 -14.84 5.68
CA LYS A 60 14.03 -14.80 6.39
C LYS A 60 13.84 -13.51 7.20
N GLU A 61 14.90 -13.06 7.88
CA GLU A 61 14.87 -11.85 8.70
C GLU A 61 14.77 -10.58 7.84
N ALA A 62 15.51 -10.53 6.73
CA ALA A 62 15.40 -9.46 5.73
C ALA A 62 13.96 -9.37 5.18
N LEU A 63 13.36 -10.50 4.81
CA LEU A 63 11.99 -10.55 4.31
C LEU A 63 10.97 -10.08 5.37
N ARG A 64 11.13 -10.52 6.62
CA ARG A 64 10.29 -10.05 7.74
C ARG A 64 10.41 -8.55 7.98
N SER A 65 11.61 -8.00 7.82
CA SER A 65 11.87 -6.57 7.97
C SER A 65 11.18 -5.76 6.87
N SER A 66 11.27 -6.22 5.61
CA SER A 66 10.56 -5.61 4.47
C SER A 66 9.05 -5.61 4.69
N GLU A 67 8.48 -6.75 5.07
CA GLU A 67 7.04 -6.89 5.36
C GLU A 67 6.56 -5.93 6.47
N ARG A 68 7.33 -5.82 7.56
CA ARG A 68 7.04 -4.88 8.65
C ARG A 68 7.08 -3.43 8.17
N SER A 69 8.10 -3.08 7.38
CA SER A 69 8.25 -1.73 6.81
C SER A 69 7.06 -1.38 5.92
N ARG A 70 6.61 -2.32 5.07
CA ARG A 70 5.43 -2.13 4.21
C ARG A 70 4.16 -1.92 5.01
N LEU A 71 3.93 -2.71 6.06
CA LEU A 71 2.77 -2.55 6.95
C LEU A 71 2.81 -1.25 7.74
N ALA A 72 4.00 -0.78 8.12
CA ALA A 72 4.16 0.50 8.81
C ALA A 72 3.80 1.69 7.89
N GLU A 73 4.27 1.69 6.64
CA GLU A 73 3.92 2.75 5.68
C GLU A 73 2.41 2.76 5.36
N GLN A 74 1.76 1.60 5.28
CA GLN A 74 0.29 1.54 5.13
C GLN A 74 -0.46 2.17 6.31
N LYS A 75 0.10 2.07 7.52
CA LYS A 75 -0.49 2.62 8.75
C LYS A 75 -0.16 4.08 9.01
N LYS A 76 0.72 4.68 8.20
CA LYS A 76 1.20 6.06 8.38
C LYS A 76 0.10 7.11 8.17
N PHE A 77 -0.94 6.76 7.42
CA PHE A 77 -2.03 7.67 7.13
C PHE A 77 -3.04 7.70 8.28
N THR A 78 -3.06 8.82 9.00
CA THR A 78 -4.11 9.09 9.99
C THR A 78 -5.41 9.41 9.24
N PRO A 79 -6.50 8.68 9.48
CA PRO A 79 -7.78 8.99 8.85
C PRO A 79 -8.22 10.40 9.26
N VAL A 80 -8.37 11.30 8.28
CA VAL A 80 -8.90 12.66 8.50
C VAL A 80 -10.40 12.62 8.79
N TRP A 81 -11.09 11.58 8.33
CA TRP A 81 -12.52 11.40 8.50
C TRP A 81 -12.80 10.35 9.55
N GLU A 82 -13.54 10.73 10.59
CA GLU A 82 -14.10 9.79 11.55
C GLU A 82 -15.31 9.06 10.95
N LEU A 83 -15.50 7.80 11.33
CA LEU A 83 -16.65 7.02 10.92
C LEU A 83 -17.93 7.61 11.54
N ARG A 84 -18.77 8.24 10.71
CA ARG A 84 -20.05 8.81 11.16
C ARG A 84 -21.01 7.71 11.60
N ARG A 85 -21.62 7.88 12.77
CA ARG A 85 -22.68 6.98 13.26
C ARG A 85 -24.05 7.29 12.68
N VAL A 86 -24.30 8.57 12.39
CA VAL A 86 -25.55 9.07 11.82
C VAL A 86 -25.26 10.16 10.80
N PRO A 87 -26.08 10.31 9.76
CA PRO A 87 -25.95 11.41 8.82
C PRO A 87 -26.19 12.75 9.53
N PRO A 88 -25.54 13.86 9.09
CA PRO A 88 -25.89 15.20 9.53
C PRO A 88 -27.38 15.47 9.32
N LYS A 89 -28.04 16.14 10.28
CA LYS A 89 -29.51 16.33 10.25
C LYS A 89 -29.97 17.18 9.07
N ASP A 90 -29.11 18.07 8.60
CA ASP A 90 -29.31 19.05 7.56
C ASP A 90 -28.75 18.62 6.20
N TRP A 91 -28.32 17.35 6.05
CA TRP A 91 -27.74 16.84 4.79
C TRP A 91 -28.65 17.03 3.57
N HIS A 92 -29.97 17.09 3.80
CA HIS A 92 -31.00 17.18 2.78
C HIS A 92 -31.38 18.64 2.43
N MET A 93 -30.83 19.62 3.15
CA MET A 93 -31.10 21.03 2.86
C MET A 93 -30.34 21.46 1.61
N PRO A 94 -30.95 22.30 0.74
CA PRO A 94 -30.25 22.86 -0.40
C PRO A 94 -29.01 23.63 0.08
N LEU A 95 -27.91 23.52 -0.66
CA LEU A 95 -26.73 24.34 -0.42
C LEU A 95 -27.14 25.81 -0.56
N ASN A 96 -27.14 26.56 0.54
CA ASN A 96 -27.42 27.99 0.50
C ASN A 96 -26.31 28.66 -0.34
N HIS A 97 -26.58 28.94 -1.61
CA HIS A 97 -25.66 29.64 -2.51
C HIS A 97 -25.56 31.16 -2.22
N GLU A 98 -25.84 31.58 -0.98
CA GLU A 98 -25.75 32.98 -0.58
C GLU A 98 -24.90 33.13 0.68
N ARG A 99 -23.70 33.67 0.46
CA ARG A 99 -23.38 35.00 1.00
C ARG A 99 -22.31 35.67 0.11
N PRO A 100 -22.71 36.63 -0.75
CA PRO A 100 -21.90 37.83 -0.94
C PRO A 100 -21.91 38.67 0.35
N GLN A 101 -20.78 39.36 0.59
CA GLN A 101 -20.52 40.39 1.62
C GLN A 101 -20.20 39.81 3.02
N ASP A 102 -19.06 40.17 3.62
CA ASP A 102 -18.74 41.54 4.04
C ASP A 102 -17.51 42.21 3.40
N SER A 103 -17.47 43.54 3.56
CA SER A 103 -16.73 44.61 2.87
C SER A 103 -15.20 44.63 2.99
#